data_AF-A0A935WJX5-F1
#
_entry.id   AF-A0A935WJX5-F1
#
_cell.length_a   1.000
_cell.length_b   1.000
_cell.length_c   1.000
_cell.angle_alpha   90.00
_cell.angle_beta   90.00
_cell.angle_gamma   90.00
#
_symmetry.space_group_name_H-M   'P 1'
#
loop_
_entity.id
_entity.type
_entity.pdbx_description
1 polymer ?
#
loop_
_entity_poly.entity_id
_entity_poly.type
_entity_poly.pdbx_seq_one_letter_code
_entity_poly.pdbx_strand_id
1 'polypeptide(L)'
;MMRRRWRVTWAVAVLVVAGGALLLRSATREALPFEAARWQHPDEGLVRGKSLRQRMLADLLRRPLVGLPRDSVERMLGPAPMVGFFGAWDMAWWLGPSRRYVSLGSEWLTIKFDSTGRVARYAVLPD
;
A
#
# COMPACT_ATOMS: atom_id res chain seq x y z
N MET A 1 -16.01 -12.66 -55.31
CA MET A 1 -16.41 -11.35 -55.85
C MET A 1 -17.25 -10.65 -54.77
N MET A 2 -17.09 -9.32 -54.66
CA MET A 2 -17.79 -8.39 -53.75
C MET A 2 -17.28 -8.25 -52.31
N ARG A 3 -16.55 -7.14 -52.15
CA ARG A 3 -16.08 -6.45 -50.96
C ARG A 3 -17.24 -5.63 -50.38
N ARG A 4 -17.35 -5.53 -49.05
CA ARG A 4 -17.89 -4.32 -48.43
C ARG A 4 -17.25 -4.09 -47.06
N ARG A 5 -16.31 -3.14 -47.05
CA ARG A 5 -15.69 -2.56 -45.85
C ARG A 5 -16.73 -1.67 -45.20
N TRP A 6 -17.11 -1.95 -43.96
CA TRP A 6 -17.83 -1.01 -43.10
C TRP A 6 -16.97 -0.75 -41.87
N ARG A 7 -16.32 0.42 -41.87
CA ARG A 7 -15.72 0.97 -40.66
C ARG A 7 -16.87 1.50 -39.82
N VAL A 8 -17.02 0.97 -38.62
CA VAL A 8 -17.86 1.58 -37.58
C VAL A 8 -17.00 1.65 -36.33
N THR A 9 -16.40 2.82 -36.14
CA THR A 9 -15.71 3.20 -34.90
C THR A 9 -16.78 3.75 -33.96
N TRP A 10 -17.07 3.05 -32.86
CA TRP A 10 -17.69 3.67 -31.68
C TRP A 10 -16.89 3.23 -30.47
N ALA A 11 -16.19 4.20 -29.88
CA ALA A 11 -15.64 4.09 -28.55
C ALA A 11 -16.78 3.88 -27.54
N VAL A 12 -16.66 2.88 -26.68
CA VAL A 12 -17.42 2.82 -25.43
C VAL A 12 -16.42 2.86 -24.30
N ALA A 13 -16.23 4.08 -23.80
CA ALA A 13 -15.46 4.39 -22.63
C ALA A 13 -16.33 4.17 -21.37
N VAL A 14 -15.68 3.63 -20.34
CA VAL A 14 -15.99 3.81 -18.90
C VAL A 14 -17.37 3.33 -18.44
N LEU A 15 -17.41 2.15 -17.81
CA LEU A 15 -18.45 1.83 -16.82
C LEU A 15 -18.10 0.66 -15.89
N VAL A 16 -17.05 0.79 -15.06
CA VAL A 16 -16.98 0.10 -13.75
C VAL A 16 -16.17 0.93 -12.75
N VAL A 17 -16.67 2.10 -12.33
CA VAL A 17 -16.11 2.84 -11.16
C VAL A 17 -17.13 2.92 -10.01
N ALA A 18 -18.37 2.50 -10.22
CA ALA A 18 -19.43 2.59 -9.20
C ALA A 18 -19.41 1.48 -8.13
N GLY A 19 -18.49 0.51 -8.19
CA GLY A 19 -18.35 -0.54 -7.16
C GLY A 19 -17.47 -0.16 -5.97
N GLY A 20 -16.59 0.84 -6.12
CA GLY A 20 -15.60 1.21 -5.09
C GLY A 20 -16.09 2.24 -4.07
N ALA A 21 -17.10 3.04 -4.43
CA ALA A 21 -17.49 4.20 -3.62
C ALA A 21 -18.35 3.83 -2.39
N LEU A 22 -18.97 2.65 -2.35
CA LEU A 22 -19.83 2.24 -1.23
C LEU A 22 -19.13 1.45 -0.12
N LEU A 23 -17.87 1.02 -0.31
CA LEU A 23 -17.08 0.36 0.74
C LEU A 23 -16.20 1.34 1.53
N LEU A 24 -16.07 2.59 1.08
CA LEU A 24 -15.23 3.61 1.72
C LEU A 24 -15.86 4.26 2.96
N ARG A 25 -17.16 4.04 3.21
CA ARG A 25 -17.87 4.72 4.32
C ARG A 25 -17.69 4.07 5.69
N SER A 26 -17.11 2.86 5.76
CA SER A 26 -16.82 2.18 7.04
C SER A 26 -15.37 2.32 7.52
N ALA A 27 -14.44 2.76 6.66
CA ALA A 27 -13.00 2.82 6.98
C ALA A 27 -12.55 4.12 7.66
N THR A 28 -13.40 5.15 7.74
CA THR A 28 -12.97 6.50 8.14
C THR A 28 -12.97 6.76 9.64
N ARG A 29 -13.54 5.88 10.48
CA ARG A 29 -13.64 6.13 11.93
C ARG A 29 -12.38 5.77 12.73
N GLU A 30 -11.37 5.15 12.13
CA GLU A 30 -10.16 4.70 12.85
C GLU A 30 -8.82 5.08 12.19
N ALA A 31 -8.84 5.75 11.03
CA ALA A 31 -7.61 6.18 10.37
C ALA A 31 -6.95 7.32 11.16
N LEU A 32 -5.72 7.10 11.60
CA LEU A 32 -4.89 8.13 12.21
C LEU A 32 -4.10 8.90 11.13
N PRO A 33 -3.81 10.19 11.34
CA PRO A 33 -2.85 10.88 10.49
C PRO A 33 -1.48 10.20 10.56
N PHE A 34 -0.74 10.22 9.46
CA PHE A 34 0.61 9.70 9.43
C PHE A 34 1.57 10.68 10.12
N GLU A 35 2.29 10.16 11.11
CA GLU A 35 3.28 10.84 11.93
C GLU A 35 4.57 9.99 11.95
N ALA A 36 5.64 10.49 11.33
CA ALA A 36 6.88 9.71 11.15
C ALA A 36 7.46 9.21 12.48
N ALA A 37 7.50 10.04 13.52
CA ALA A 37 8.06 9.67 14.82
C ALA A 37 7.32 8.48 15.45
N ARG A 38 5.98 8.49 15.42
CA ARG A 38 5.15 7.41 15.96
C ARG A 38 5.18 6.15 15.11
N TRP A 39 5.33 6.29 13.80
CA TRP A 39 5.52 5.14 12.92
C TRP A 39 6.83 4.40 13.22
N GLN A 40 7.90 5.15 13.46
CA GLN A 40 9.24 4.62 13.73
C GLN A 40 9.34 4.02 15.13
N HIS A 41 8.66 4.61 16.11
CA HIS A 41 8.58 4.15 17.48
C HIS A 41 7.14 3.79 17.84
N PRO A 42 6.58 2.69 17.27
CA PRO A 42 5.21 2.32 17.57
C PRO A 42 5.10 1.83 19.00
N ASP A 43 4.04 2.26 19.69
CA ASP A 43 3.62 1.63 20.94
C ASP A 43 3.38 0.12 20.66
N GLU A 44 3.85 -0.77 21.53
CA GLU A 44 3.80 -2.22 21.31
C GLU A 44 2.38 -2.82 21.41
N GLY A 45 1.38 -2.01 21.79
CA GLY A 45 0.00 -2.45 22.00
C GLY A 45 -0.87 -2.49 20.74
N LEU A 46 -1.85 -3.40 20.75
CA LEU A 46 -2.94 -3.41 19.78
C LEU A 46 -4.14 -2.65 20.33
N VAL A 47 -4.69 -1.73 19.54
CA VAL A 47 -5.96 -1.07 19.84
C VAL A 47 -7.03 -1.69 18.94
N ARG A 48 -8.00 -2.38 19.55
CA ARG A 48 -9.06 -3.10 18.82
C ARG A 48 -8.50 -4.08 17.78
N GLY A 49 -7.40 -4.76 18.13
CA GLY A 49 -6.73 -5.73 17.25
C GLY A 49 -5.90 -5.13 16.12
N LYS A 50 -5.70 -3.81 16.08
CA LYS A 50 -4.86 -3.12 15.09
C LYS A 50 -3.65 -2.49 15.75
N SER A 51 -2.49 -2.62 15.10
CA SER A 51 -1.30 -1.89 15.50
C SER A 51 -1.41 -0.39 15.20
N LEU A 52 -0.46 0.40 15.73
CA LEU A 52 -0.35 1.82 15.39
C LEU A 52 -0.09 2.04 13.90
N ARG A 53 0.84 1.29 13.29
CA ARG A 53 1.15 1.41 11.85
C ARG A 53 -0.04 1.07 10.96
N GLN A 54 -0.83 0.05 11.29
CA GLN A 54 -2.03 -0.28 10.52
C GLN A 54 -3.07 0.84 10.55
N ARG A 55 -3.18 1.58 11.67
CA ARG A 55 -4.10 2.70 11.82
C ARG A 55 -3.65 3.95 11.04
N MET A 56 -2.34 4.12 10.86
CA MET A 56 -1.76 5.25 10.11
C MET A 56 -1.57 4.96 8.62
N LEU A 57 -1.58 3.67 8.22
CA LEU A 57 -1.31 3.23 6.86
C LEU A 57 -2.17 3.93 5.81
N ALA A 58 -3.46 4.11 6.08
CA ALA A 58 -4.37 4.76 5.13
C ALA A 58 -3.94 6.20 4.81
N ASP A 59 -3.45 6.95 5.80
CA ASP A 59 -2.98 8.31 5.59
C ASP A 59 -1.60 8.36 4.93
N LEU A 60 -0.71 7.42 5.26
CA LEU A 60 0.58 7.24 4.58
C LEU A 60 0.39 7.00 3.08
N LEU A 61 -0.54 6.13 2.69
CA LEU A 61 -0.77 5.75 1.30
C LEU A 61 -1.46 6.84 0.46
N ARG A 62 -1.97 7.91 1.09
CA ARG A 62 -2.41 9.12 0.36
C ARG A 62 -1.25 9.98 -0.12
N ARG A 63 -0.05 9.76 0.43
CA ARG A 63 1.16 10.49 0.06
C ARG A 63 1.82 9.86 -1.17
N PRO A 64 2.48 10.65 -2.03
CA PRO A 64 3.21 10.11 -3.16
C PRO A 64 4.48 9.40 -2.67
N LEU A 65 4.42 8.08 -2.57
CA LEU A 65 5.58 7.25 -2.21
C LEU A 65 6.47 6.95 -3.43
N VAL A 66 5.86 6.77 -4.60
CA VAL A 66 6.57 6.49 -5.86
C VAL A 66 7.46 7.68 -6.22
N GLY A 67 8.68 7.40 -6.65
CA GLY A 67 9.70 8.39 -7.00
C GLY A 67 10.53 8.92 -5.82
N LEU A 68 10.14 8.64 -4.57
CA LEU A 68 10.95 9.02 -3.41
C LEU A 68 12.30 8.30 -3.44
N PRO A 69 13.42 8.99 -3.16
CA PRO A 69 14.71 8.33 -2.99
C PRO A 69 14.73 7.53 -1.69
N ARG A 70 15.53 6.46 -1.65
CA ARG A 70 15.70 5.59 -0.48
C ARG A 70 15.86 6.37 0.84
N ASP A 71 16.77 7.34 0.90
CA ASP A 71 17.02 8.12 2.12
C ASP A 71 15.80 8.92 2.60
N SER A 72 14.91 9.34 1.69
CA SER A 72 13.67 10.01 2.08
C SER A 72 12.65 9.02 2.63
N VAL A 73 12.62 7.81 2.09
CA VAL A 73 11.81 6.71 2.64
C VAL A 73 12.30 6.33 4.03
N GLU A 74 13.60 6.14 4.22
CA GLU A 74 14.19 5.78 5.51
C GLU A 74 13.99 6.89 6.55
N ARG A 75 14.18 8.16 6.20
CA ARG A 75 13.87 9.28 7.10
C ARG A 75 12.40 9.33 7.52
N MET A 76 11.49 8.92 6.63
CA MET A 76 10.05 8.96 6.88
C MET A 76 9.56 7.74 7.67
N LEU A 77 9.95 6.53 7.25
CA LEU A 77 9.44 5.26 7.75
C LEU A 77 10.38 4.56 8.75
N GLY A 78 11.58 5.10 8.94
CA GLY A 78 12.66 4.44 9.67
C GLY A 78 13.38 3.41 8.81
N PRO A 79 14.54 2.92 9.28
CA PRO A 79 15.24 1.83 8.63
C PRO A 79 14.36 0.58 8.62
N ALA A 80 14.33 -0.13 7.49
CA ALA A 80 13.72 -1.45 7.38
C ALA A 80 14.81 -2.48 7.09
N PRO A 81 14.88 -3.59 7.84
CA PRO A 81 15.71 -4.71 7.42
C PRO A 81 15.14 -5.30 6.13
N MET A 82 16.02 -5.79 5.26
CA MET A 82 15.60 -6.71 4.19
C MET A 82 15.11 -7.99 4.86
N VAL A 83 13.85 -8.36 4.63
CA VAL A 83 13.30 -9.58 5.21
C VAL A 83 13.26 -10.65 4.13
N GLY A 84 14.02 -11.73 4.35
CA GLY A 84 14.36 -12.72 3.31
C GLY A 84 13.16 -13.37 2.59
N PHE A 85 11.99 -13.45 3.23
CA PHE A 85 10.76 -13.95 2.60
C PHE A 85 10.20 -13.02 1.52
N PHE A 86 10.53 -11.72 1.57
CA PHE A 86 10.20 -10.76 0.52
C PHE A 86 11.36 -10.54 -0.44
N GLY A 87 12.03 -11.61 -0.90
CA GLY A 87 13.24 -11.50 -1.73
C GLY A 87 13.10 -10.71 -3.05
N ALA A 88 11.88 -10.49 -3.53
CA ALA A 88 11.63 -9.60 -4.67
C ALA A 88 11.65 -8.09 -4.30
N TRP A 89 11.57 -7.75 -3.02
CA TRP A 89 11.44 -6.40 -2.45
C TRP A 89 12.71 -5.99 -1.71
N ASP A 90 12.93 -4.68 -1.61
CA ASP A 90 14.18 -4.15 -1.06
C ASP A 90 14.04 -3.70 0.41
N MET A 91 12.81 -3.42 0.84
CA MET A 91 12.48 -3.02 2.21
C MET A 91 11.10 -3.55 2.60
N ALA A 92 10.95 -3.91 3.87
CA ALA A 92 9.66 -4.23 4.44
C ALA A 92 9.52 -3.72 5.89
N TRP A 93 8.38 -3.11 6.19
CA TRP A 93 8.00 -2.71 7.55
C TRP A 93 6.84 -3.57 8.02
N TRP A 94 7.01 -4.21 9.18
CA TRP A 94 5.91 -4.89 9.84
C TRP A 94 4.81 -3.89 10.14
N LEU A 95 3.60 -4.16 9.62
CA LEU A 95 2.43 -3.35 9.89
C LEU A 95 1.74 -3.85 11.13
N GLY A 96 1.49 -5.13 11.28
CA GLY A 96 0.65 -5.64 12.35
C GLY A 96 0.17 -7.07 12.08
N PRO A 97 -0.64 -7.65 12.96
CA PRO A 97 -1.36 -8.89 12.69
C PRO A 97 -2.24 -8.77 11.45
N SER A 98 -2.41 -9.85 10.71
CA SER A 98 -3.23 -9.87 9.50
C SER A 98 -4.67 -9.44 9.79
N ARG A 99 -5.18 -8.48 9.00
CA ARG A 99 -6.59 -8.05 9.05
C ARG A 99 -7.55 -9.04 8.38
N ARG A 100 -7.06 -10.14 7.80
CA ARG A 100 -7.88 -11.13 7.10
C ARG A 100 -8.37 -12.19 8.09
N TYR A 101 -9.69 -12.43 8.11
CA TYR A 101 -10.39 -13.35 9.01
C TYR A 101 -9.90 -14.81 9.04
N VAL A 102 -9.05 -15.24 8.10
CA VAL A 102 -8.56 -16.62 7.96
C VAL A 102 -7.02 -16.75 7.95
N SER A 103 -6.28 -15.68 8.27
CA SER A 103 -4.82 -15.69 8.27
C SER A 103 -4.27 -15.27 9.62
N LEU A 104 -3.45 -16.13 10.23
CA LEU A 104 -2.75 -15.89 11.50
C LEU A 104 -1.38 -15.19 11.30
N GLY A 105 -1.12 -14.71 10.07
CA GLY A 105 0.14 -14.04 9.73
C GLY A 105 0.18 -12.58 10.14
N SER A 106 1.21 -11.89 9.70
CA SER A 106 1.39 -10.44 9.76
C SER A 106 1.15 -9.80 8.40
N GLU A 107 0.78 -8.52 8.40
CA GLU A 107 0.83 -7.68 7.23
C GLU A 107 2.10 -6.83 7.24
N TRP A 108 2.65 -6.61 6.05
CA TRP A 108 3.90 -5.88 5.84
C TRP A 108 3.72 -4.87 4.73
N LEU A 109 4.27 -3.67 4.89
CA LEU A 109 4.43 -2.71 3.81
C LEU A 109 5.77 -2.99 3.14
N THR A 110 5.77 -3.30 1.86
CA THR A 110 6.98 -3.58 1.08
C THR A 110 7.24 -2.49 0.06
N ILE A 111 8.52 -2.15 -0.15
CA ILE A 111 8.96 -1.15 -1.13
C ILE A 111 9.99 -1.78 -2.08
N LYS A 112 9.85 -1.45 -3.36
CA LYS A 112 10.82 -1.78 -4.41
C LYS A 112 11.37 -0.49 -5.01
N PHE A 113 12.69 -0.39 -5.09
CA PHE A 113 13.39 0.67 -5.79
C PHE A 113 13.69 0.29 -7.24
N ASP A 114 13.76 1.28 -8.11
CA ASP A 114 14.31 1.15 -9.46
C ASP A 114 15.85 1.20 -9.44
N SER A 115 16.46 1.10 -10.62
CA SER A 115 17.91 1.19 -10.81
C SER A 115 18.51 2.55 -10.43
N THR A 116 17.68 3.59 -10.26
CA THR A 116 18.11 4.94 -9.83
C THR A 116 18.00 5.14 -8.33
N GLY A 117 17.57 4.11 -7.58
CA GLY A 117 17.40 4.19 -6.12
C GLY A 117 16.13 4.91 -5.68
N ARG A 118 15.13 5.01 -6.58
CA ARG A 118 13.82 5.64 -6.29
C ARG A 118 12.72 4.61 -6.20
N VAL A 119 11.70 4.87 -5.40
CA VAL A 119 10.56 3.94 -5.25
C VAL A 119 9.88 3.74 -6.59
N ALA A 120 9.95 2.53 -7.14
CA ALA A 120 9.26 2.14 -8.36
C ALA A 120 7.84 1.68 -8.06
N ARG A 121 7.66 0.93 -6.96
CA ARG A 121 6.37 0.43 -6.50
C ARG A 121 6.41 0.05 -5.02
N TYR A 122 5.23 -0.06 -4.42
CA TYR A 122 5.02 -0.56 -3.07
C TYR A 122 3.81 -1.48 -3.02
N ALA A 123 3.74 -2.36 -2.02
CA ALA A 123 2.58 -3.21 -1.77
C ALA A 123 2.39 -3.48 -0.28
N VAL A 124 1.19 -3.92 0.08
CA VAL A 124 0.92 -4.50 1.40
C VAL A 124 0.75 -6.00 1.21
N LEU A 125 1.63 -6.78 1.81
CA LEU A 125 1.70 -8.23 1.63
C LEU A 125 1.52 -8.97 2.96
N PRO A 126 0.84 -10.13 2.99
CA PRO A 126 0.97 -11.06 4.08
C PRO A 126 2.34 -11.75 4.06
N ASP A 127 2.78 -12.27 5.20
CA ASP A 127 3.83 -13.30 5.29
C ASP A 127 3.28 -14.73 5.21
#